data_AF-M1QK01-F1
#
_entry.id   AF-M1QK01-F1
#
_cell.length_a   1.000
_cell.length_b   1.000
_cell.length_c   1.000
_cell.angle_alpha   90.00
_cell.angle_beta   90.00
_cell.angle_gamma   90.00
#
_symmetry.space_group_name_H-M   'P 1'
#
loop_
_entity.id
_entity.type
_entity.pdbx_description
1 polymer ?
#
loop_
_entity_poly.entity_id
_entity_poly.type
_entity_poly.pdbx_seq_one_letter_code
_entity_poly.pdbx_strand_id
1 'polypeptide(L)'
;MSRGDTGKEIGNKQGKETPGNRKKDQQFYLIYGIIVIIVLFITYLILQKPGEPLRMIARFAATFGYLAIFLSILSSEYMAKMRKISGMPFLRAHHNLARIGVLLILIHPLSLALQAQDFTIFLPVLYPVETFLALGGRTALYLFLLAAGIALYRKKYRNWKKVHYLNYLAFLLVSAHALMIGSDFKQDIMRIIAIIMAVTVTGIFIHKRIGVGKKIYK
;
A
#
# COMPACT_ATOMS: atom_id res chain seq x y z
N MET A 1 -72.51 -2.14 25.14
CA MET A 1 -71.61 -3.16 25.76
C MET A 1 -70.30 -3.17 25.00
N SER A 2 -69.22 -3.10 25.77
CA SER A 2 -67.84 -2.78 25.38
C SER A 2 -67.12 -3.92 24.65
N ARG A 3 -66.34 -3.58 23.61
CA ARG A 3 -65.16 -4.30 23.11
C ARG A 3 -64.24 -3.19 22.55
N GLY A 4 -63.04 -2.91 23.05
CA GLY A 4 -62.07 -3.79 23.65
C GLY A 4 -60.87 -3.86 22.71
N ASP A 5 -59.88 -3.00 23.02
CA ASP A 5 -58.44 -3.18 22.77
C ASP A 5 -57.81 -2.69 21.45
N THR A 6 -57.16 -1.51 21.53
CA THR A 6 -56.15 -1.02 20.58
C THR A 6 -54.77 -1.18 21.21
N GLY A 7 -54.19 -2.37 21.12
CA GLY A 7 -52.79 -2.63 21.45
C GLY A 7 -51.92 -2.65 20.20
N LYS A 8 -51.32 -1.51 19.83
CA LYS A 8 -50.31 -1.43 18.77
C LYS A 8 -48.94 -1.75 19.39
N GLU A 9 -48.56 -3.03 19.40
CA GLU A 9 -47.20 -3.44 19.78
C GLU A 9 -46.19 -2.86 18.78
N ILE A 10 -45.42 -1.87 19.25
CA ILE A 10 -44.21 -1.41 18.57
C ILE A 10 -43.16 -2.51 18.78
N GLY A 11 -43.14 -3.48 17.87
CA GLY A 11 -42.13 -4.52 17.81
C GLY A 11 -40.74 -3.88 17.61
N ASN A 12 -40.01 -3.76 18.71
CA ASN A 12 -38.58 -3.45 18.74
C ASN A 12 -37.85 -4.52 17.91
N LYS A 13 -37.49 -4.20 16.66
CA LYS A 13 -36.62 -5.02 15.82
C LYS A 13 -35.19 -4.93 16.34
N GLN A 14 -34.93 -5.55 17.48
CA GLN A 14 -33.58 -5.97 17.86
C GLN A 14 -33.15 -7.05 16.85
N GLY A 15 -32.48 -6.61 15.79
CA GLY A 15 -31.86 -7.49 14.82
C GLY A 15 -30.90 -8.43 15.55
N LYS A 16 -31.28 -9.70 15.70
CA LYS A 16 -30.38 -10.75 16.16
C LYS A 16 -29.25 -10.88 15.14
N GLU A 17 -28.11 -10.28 15.45
CA GLU A 17 -26.87 -10.50 14.71
C GLU A 17 -26.58 -12.00 14.69
N THR A 18 -26.61 -12.60 13.51
CA THR A 18 -26.31 -14.03 13.37
C THR A 18 -24.85 -14.29 13.77
N PRO A 19 -24.52 -15.46 14.36
CA PRO A 19 -23.17 -15.76 14.86
C PRO A 19 -22.06 -15.56 13.81
N GLY A 20 -22.40 -15.76 12.52
CA GLY A 20 -21.50 -15.56 11.39
C GLY A 20 -21.19 -14.09 11.07
N ASN A 21 -22.08 -13.15 11.42
CA ASN A 21 -21.86 -11.73 11.21
C ASN A 21 -20.93 -11.16 12.28
N ARG A 22 -21.18 -11.48 13.57
CA ARG A 22 -20.29 -11.11 14.70
C ARG A 22 -18.83 -11.51 14.49
N LYS A 23 -18.57 -12.73 14.02
CA LYS A 23 -17.19 -13.19 13.75
C LYS A 23 -16.50 -12.39 12.64
N LYS A 24 -17.23 -11.95 11.61
CA LYS A 24 -16.67 -11.12 10.52
C LYS A 24 -16.38 -9.71 11.01
N ASP A 25 -17.30 -9.13 11.77
CA ASP A 25 -17.15 -7.78 12.32
C ASP A 25 -15.97 -7.73 13.30
N GLN A 26 -15.82 -8.73 14.17
CA GLN A 26 -14.66 -8.87 15.05
C GLN A 26 -13.33 -9.01 14.28
N GLN A 27 -13.28 -9.81 13.22
CA GLN A 27 -12.07 -9.94 12.39
C GLN A 27 -11.72 -8.62 11.68
N PHE A 28 -12.72 -7.85 11.25
CA PHE A 28 -12.51 -6.55 10.63
C PHE A 28 -11.89 -5.53 11.60
N TYR A 29 -12.43 -5.42 12.82
CA TYR A 29 -11.88 -4.54 13.85
C TYR A 29 -10.47 -4.94 14.27
N LEU A 30 -10.17 -6.25 14.34
CA LEU A 30 -8.83 -6.74 14.67
C LEU A 30 -7.79 -6.33 13.61
N ILE A 31 -8.09 -6.50 12.33
CA ILE A 31 -7.17 -6.10 11.25
C ILE A 31 -6.96 -4.60 11.25
N TYR A 32 -8.03 -3.82 11.41
CA TYR A 32 -7.93 -2.36 11.48
C TYR A 32 -7.10 -1.92 12.69
N GLY A 33 -7.33 -2.52 13.86
CA GLY A 33 -6.55 -2.27 15.07
C GLY A 33 -5.07 -2.56 14.88
N ILE A 34 -4.71 -3.69 14.26
CA ILE A 34 -3.32 -4.04 13.93
C ILE A 34 -2.69 -3.00 13.00
N ILE A 35 -3.40 -2.57 11.94
CA ILE A 35 -2.90 -1.54 11.02
C ILE A 35 -2.65 -0.22 11.76
N VAL A 36 -3.58 0.21 12.61
CA VAL A 36 -3.43 1.43 13.42
C VAL A 36 -2.23 1.32 14.35
N ILE A 37 -2.04 0.19 15.03
CA ILE A 37 -0.87 -0.05 15.89
C ILE A 37 0.42 0.03 15.08
N ILE A 38 0.48 -0.59 13.89
CA ILE A 38 1.65 -0.51 13.00
C ILE A 38 1.93 0.96 12.61
N VAL A 39 0.90 1.71 12.24
CA VAL A 39 1.03 3.14 11.87
C VAL A 39 1.55 3.96 13.05
N LEU A 40 1.01 3.77 14.24
CA LEU A 40 1.43 4.48 15.45
C LEU A 40 2.86 4.10 15.85
N PHE A 41 3.20 2.81 15.78
CA PHE A 41 4.54 2.32 16.06
C PHE A 41 5.58 2.90 15.08
N ILE A 42 5.31 2.86 13.77
CA ILE A 42 6.20 3.47 12.77
C ILE A 42 6.34 4.98 13.01
N THR A 43 5.23 5.67 13.32
CA THR A 43 5.26 7.11 13.63
C THR A 43 6.15 7.39 14.84
N TYR A 44 6.01 6.60 15.91
CA TYR A 44 6.86 6.69 17.09
C TYR A 44 8.34 6.50 16.75
N LEU A 45 8.68 5.50 15.93
CA LEU A 45 10.07 5.27 15.48
C LEU A 45 10.64 6.43 14.67
N ILE A 46 9.82 7.10 13.86
CA ILE A 46 10.24 8.29 13.10
C ILE A 46 10.52 9.45 14.05
N LEU A 47 9.61 9.69 15.01
CA LEU A 47 9.67 10.79 15.97
C LEU A 47 10.83 10.67 16.97
N GLN A 48 11.31 9.46 17.24
CA GLN A 48 12.50 9.20 18.05
C GLN A 48 13.79 9.87 17.54
N LYS A 49 13.84 10.20 16.24
CA LYS A 49 15.02 10.85 15.63
C LYS A 49 14.56 12.15 14.96
N PRO A 50 14.20 13.20 15.70
CA PRO A 50 13.72 14.43 15.09
C PRO A 50 14.80 15.08 14.21
N GLY A 51 14.37 15.89 13.26
CA GLY A 51 15.25 16.66 12.39
C GLY A 51 14.49 17.81 11.74
N GLU A 52 15.12 18.46 10.76
CA GLU A 52 14.53 19.57 10.01
C GLU A 52 13.11 19.23 9.48
N PRO A 53 12.17 20.21 9.45
CA PRO A 53 10.79 19.95 9.08
C PRO A 53 10.62 19.26 7.72
N LEU A 54 11.32 19.72 6.68
CA LEU A 54 11.28 19.11 5.35
C LEU A 54 11.83 17.67 5.35
N ARG A 55 12.87 17.40 6.15
CA ARG A 55 13.43 16.05 6.31
C ARG A 55 12.44 15.13 7.04
N MET A 56 11.73 15.64 8.04
CA MET A 56 10.69 14.87 8.75
C MET A 56 9.52 14.52 7.82
N ILE A 57 9.07 15.48 6.99
CA ILE A 57 8.06 15.25 5.96
C ILE A 57 8.55 14.19 4.96
N ALA A 58 9.80 14.30 4.47
CA ALA A 58 10.38 13.33 3.55
C ALA A 58 10.41 11.92 4.14
N ARG A 59 10.78 11.76 5.42
CA ARG A 59 10.84 10.45 6.10
C ARG A 59 9.47 9.84 6.33
N PHE A 60 8.50 10.65 6.76
CA PHE A 60 7.11 10.25 6.89
C PHE A 60 6.56 9.79 5.53
N ALA A 61 6.74 10.62 4.50
CA ALA A 61 6.25 10.36 3.15
C ALA A 61 6.91 9.11 2.54
N ALA A 62 8.22 8.91 2.72
CA ALA A 62 8.90 7.69 2.28
C ALA A 62 8.29 6.44 2.91
N THR A 63 8.20 6.42 4.25
CA THR A 63 7.83 5.22 4.99
C THR A 63 6.36 4.86 4.79
N PHE A 64 5.46 5.85 4.90
CA PHE A 64 4.03 5.62 4.69
C PHE A 64 3.67 5.45 3.21
N GLY A 65 4.41 6.08 2.29
CA GLY A 65 4.26 5.84 0.86
C GLY A 65 4.62 4.39 0.49
N TYR A 66 5.74 3.90 1.03
CA TYR A 66 6.17 2.51 0.85
C TYR A 66 5.15 1.51 1.41
N LEU A 67 4.66 1.74 2.64
CA LEU A 67 3.60 0.93 3.25
C LEU A 67 2.28 0.97 2.45
N ALA A 68 1.84 2.14 2.00
CA ALA A 68 0.60 2.29 1.25
C ALA A 68 0.65 1.56 -0.10
N ILE A 69 1.79 1.62 -0.80
CA ILE A 69 2.00 0.86 -2.04
C ILE A 69 2.01 -0.64 -1.76
N PHE A 70 2.70 -1.10 -0.71
CA PHE A 70 2.68 -2.50 -0.29
C PHE A 70 1.26 -3.01 -0.05
N LEU A 71 0.47 -2.28 0.74
CA LEU A 71 -0.94 -2.61 1.02
C LEU A 71 -1.79 -2.55 -0.26
N SER A 72 -1.49 -1.65 -1.19
CA SER A 72 -2.15 -1.59 -2.50
C SER A 72 -1.89 -2.86 -3.32
N ILE A 73 -0.64 -3.35 -3.34
CA ILE A 73 -0.27 -4.62 -4.00
C ILE A 73 -0.97 -5.81 -3.33
N LEU A 74 -0.92 -5.90 -2.00
CA LEU A 74 -1.59 -6.96 -1.23
C LEU A 74 -3.09 -7.00 -1.51
N SER A 75 -3.74 -5.84 -1.51
CA SER A 75 -5.19 -5.76 -1.76
C SER A 75 -5.55 -6.36 -3.13
N SER A 76 -4.65 -6.25 -4.11
CA SER A 76 -4.85 -6.76 -5.48
C SER A 76 -4.74 -8.27 -5.61
N GLU A 77 -4.04 -8.94 -4.70
CA GLU A 77 -3.92 -10.40 -4.68
C GLU A 77 -5.11 -11.02 -3.96
N TYR A 78 -5.48 -10.46 -2.80
CA TYR A 78 -6.47 -11.05 -1.92
C TYR A 78 -7.89 -10.52 -2.16
N MET A 79 -8.25 -10.17 -3.40
CA MET A 79 -9.52 -9.47 -3.73
C MET A 79 -10.77 -10.12 -3.13
N ALA A 80 -10.89 -11.45 -3.23
CA ALA A 80 -12.03 -12.20 -2.72
C ALA A 80 -12.10 -12.19 -1.18
N LYS A 81 -10.93 -12.29 -0.53
CA LYS A 81 -10.79 -12.25 0.94
C LYS A 81 -11.01 -10.84 1.47
N MET A 82 -10.49 -9.82 0.77
CA MET A 82 -10.66 -8.40 1.10
C MET A 82 -12.12 -7.98 1.06
N ARG A 83 -12.87 -8.30 -0.01
CA ARG A 83 -14.30 -7.98 -0.08
C ARG A 83 -15.11 -8.63 1.05
N LYS A 84 -14.72 -9.85 1.47
CA LYS A 84 -15.39 -10.59 2.55
C LYS A 84 -15.13 -9.99 3.94
N ILE A 85 -13.95 -9.37 4.14
CA ILE A 85 -13.53 -8.85 5.43
C ILE A 85 -13.84 -7.36 5.57
N SER A 86 -13.56 -6.53 4.55
CA SER A 86 -13.69 -5.07 4.65
C SER A 86 -15.04 -4.51 4.23
N GLY A 87 -15.90 -5.32 3.59
CA GLY A 87 -17.19 -4.88 3.05
C GLY A 87 -17.07 -3.88 1.87
N MET A 88 -15.90 -3.28 1.64
CA MET A 88 -15.66 -2.34 0.55
C MET A 88 -15.41 -3.08 -0.77
N PRO A 89 -15.84 -2.49 -1.91
CA PRO A 89 -15.41 -2.98 -3.21
C PRO A 89 -13.89 -2.92 -3.30
N PHE A 90 -13.25 -4.06 -3.60
CA PHE A 90 -11.79 -4.19 -3.77
C PHE A 90 -11.17 -2.99 -4.50
N LEU A 91 -11.80 -2.59 -5.61
CA LEU A 91 -11.29 -1.55 -6.50
C LEU A 91 -11.18 -0.18 -5.80
N ARG A 92 -12.06 0.11 -4.84
CA ARG A 92 -12.03 1.37 -4.06
C ARG A 92 -10.87 1.38 -3.08
N ALA A 93 -10.67 0.28 -2.34
CA ALA A 93 -9.57 0.16 -1.38
C ALA A 93 -8.21 0.23 -2.07
N HIS A 94 -8.03 -0.55 -3.16
CA HIS A 94 -6.81 -0.55 -3.95
C HIS A 94 -6.47 0.84 -4.53
N HIS A 95 -7.45 1.52 -5.14
CA HIS A 95 -7.23 2.85 -5.69
C HIS A 95 -6.95 3.90 -4.61
N ASN A 96 -7.61 3.85 -3.45
CA ASN A 96 -7.33 4.79 -2.36
C ASN A 96 -5.90 4.62 -1.85
N LEU A 97 -5.48 3.37 -1.58
CA LEU A 97 -4.11 3.06 -1.17
C LEU A 97 -3.09 3.44 -2.25
N ALA A 98 -3.39 3.18 -3.53
CA ALA A 98 -2.53 3.57 -4.64
C ALA A 98 -2.37 5.09 -4.75
N ARG A 99 -3.46 5.86 -4.62
CA ARG A 99 -3.42 7.34 -4.66
C ARG A 99 -2.61 7.91 -3.51
N ILE A 100 -2.86 7.44 -2.29
CA ILE A 100 -2.11 7.86 -1.09
C ILE A 100 -0.64 7.50 -1.26
N GLY A 101 -0.34 6.26 -1.68
CA GLY A 101 1.02 5.80 -1.93
C GLY A 101 1.75 6.65 -2.96
N VAL A 102 1.15 6.86 -4.14
CA VAL A 102 1.72 7.69 -5.22
C VAL A 102 1.95 9.14 -4.76
N LEU A 103 0.99 9.74 -4.04
CA LEU A 103 1.14 11.08 -3.51
C LEU A 103 2.30 11.19 -2.52
N LEU A 104 2.43 10.23 -1.59
CA LEU A 104 3.51 10.24 -0.61
C LEU A 104 4.88 9.99 -1.24
N ILE A 105 5.00 9.08 -2.21
CA ILE A 105 6.29 8.89 -2.92
C ILE A 105 6.66 10.06 -3.84
N LEU A 106 5.72 10.96 -4.18
CA LEU A 106 6.01 12.23 -4.84
C LEU A 106 6.46 13.29 -3.84
N ILE A 107 5.77 13.39 -2.70
CA ILE A 107 6.14 14.31 -1.62
C ILE A 107 7.55 14.02 -1.12
N HIS A 108 7.92 12.75 -0.96
CA HIS A 108 9.22 12.34 -0.43
C HIS A 108 10.43 13.00 -1.14
N PRO A 109 10.70 12.74 -2.43
CA PRO A 109 11.84 13.33 -3.12
C PRO A 109 11.65 14.84 -3.35
N LEU A 110 10.41 15.33 -3.43
CA LEU A 110 10.14 16.77 -3.55
C LEU A 110 10.56 17.53 -2.29
N SER A 111 10.25 17.01 -1.10
CA SER A 111 10.69 17.61 0.17
C SER A 111 12.21 17.63 0.29
N LEU A 112 12.89 16.58 -0.18
CA LEU A 112 14.36 16.53 -0.22
C LEU A 112 14.95 17.53 -1.24
N ALA A 113 14.36 17.63 -2.43
CA ALA A 113 14.79 18.56 -3.47
C ALA A 113 14.63 20.01 -3.03
N LEU A 114 13.52 20.35 -2.39
CA LEU A 114 13.29 21.68 -1.83
C LEU A 114 14.27 22.00 -0.70
N GLN A 115 14.55 21.02 0.18
CA GLN A 115 15.52 21.19 1.25
C GLN A 115 16.95 21.41 0.71
N ALA A 116 17.34 20.65 -0.32
CA ALA A 116 18.67 20.71 -0.90
C ALA A 116 18.83 21.82 -1.95
N GLN A 117 17.73 22.46 -2.37
CA GLN A 117 17.67 23.36 -3.53
C GLN A 117 18.22 22.72 -4.82
N ASP A 118 18.05 21.40 -4.95
CA ASP A 118 18.61 20.60 -6.04
C ASP A 118 17.59 19.56 -6.53
N PHE A 119 17.20 19.71 -7.80
CA PHE A 119 16.25 18.81 -8.48
C PHE A 119 16.94 17.66 -9.22
N THR A 120 18.27 17.56 -9.20
CA THR A 120 18.98 16.40 -9.74
C THR A 120 18.65 15.10 -9.00
N ILE A 121 18.06 15.19 -7.80
CA ILE A 121 17.50 14.06 -7.04
C ILE A 121 16.48 13.26 -7.86
N PHE A 122 15.83 13.87 -8.85
CA PHE A 122 14.90 13.17 -9.74
C PHE A 122 15.60 12.40 -10.86
N LEU A 123 16.84 12.76 -11.23
CA LEU A 123 17.53 12.13 -12.37
C LEU A 123 17.99 10.70 -12.04
N PRO A 124 17.56 9.69 -12.80
CA PRO A 124 18.00 8.31 -12.60
C PRO A 124 19.52 8.15 -12.78
N VAL A 125 20.11 7.29 -11.95
CA VAL A 125 21.52 6.87 -12.07
C VAL A 125 21.51 5.38 -12.37
N LEU A 126 21.99 4.97 -13.55
CA LEU A 126 21.85 3.59 -14.04
C LEU A 126 23.10 2.72 -13.83
N TYR A 127 24.24 3.32 -13.50
CA TYR A 127 25.51 2.64 -13.28
C TYR A 127 26.37 3.43 -12.29
N PRO A 128 27.20 2.77 -11.44
CA PRO A 128 27.30 1.32 -11.25
C PRO A 128 26.07 0.71 -10.56
N VAL A 129 25.94 -0.62 -10.61
CA VAL A 129 24.74 -1.34 -10.11
C VAL A 129 24.46 -1.05 -8.63
N GLU A 130 25.51 -0.99 -7.81
CA GLU A 130 25.38 -0.65 -6.38
C GLU A 130 24.75 0.73 -6.18
N THR A 131 25.24 1.74 -6.91
CA THR A 131 24.68 3.10 -6.87
C THR A 131 23.27 3.15 -7.45
N PHE A 132 23.00 2.41 -8.53
CA PHE A 132 21.65 2.29 -9.09
C PHE A 132 20.66 1.70 -8.09
N LEU A 133 21.04 0.67 -7.32
CA LEU A 133 20.18 0.07 -6.30
C LEU A 133 20.00 1.01 -5.10
N ALA A 134 21.08 1.62 -4.63
CA ALA A 134 21.05 2.60 -3.55
C ALA A 134 20.16 3.80 -3.91
N LEU A 135 20.22 4.28 -5.15
CA LEU A 135 19.39 5.37 -5.68
C LEU A 135 18.17 4.85 -6.44
N GLY A 136 17.77 3.59 -6.22
CA GLY A 136 16.71 2.91 -6.97
C GLY A 136 15.36 3.61 -6.90
N GLY A 137 15.13 4.39 -5.83
CA GLY A 137 13.94 5.24 -5.68
C GLY A 137 13.75 6.22 -6.83
N ARG A 138 14.83 6.74 -7.45
CA ARG A 138 14.76 7.66 -8.60
C ARG A 138 14.13 6.99 -9.80
N THR A 139 14.64 5.82 -10.19
CA THR A 139 14.08 5.01 -11.29
C THR A 139 12.68 4.50 -10.97
N ALA A 140 12.48 4.04 -9.73
CA ALA A 140 11.19 3.49 -9.29
C ALA A 140 10.06 4.52 -9.35
N LEU A 141 10.33 5.80 -9.06
CA LEU A 141 9.36 6.87 -9.18
C LEU A 141 8.72 6.90 -10.57
N TYR A 142 9.55 6.89 -11.63
CA TYR A 142 9.05 6.89 -13.01
C TYR A 142 8.27 5.62 -13.35
N LEU A 143 8.70 4.46 -12.85
CA LEU A 143 7.97 3.20 -13.05
C LEU A 143 6.59 3.24 -12.38
N PHE A 144 6.48 3.77 -11.14
CA PHE A 144 5.20 3.94 -10.47
C PHE A 144 4.29 4.91 -11.22
N LEU A 145 4.82 6.07 -11.66
CA LEU A 145 4.05 7.06 -12.41
C LEU A 145 3.56 6.51 -13.76
N LEU A 146 4.42 5.79 -14.49
CA LEU A 146 4.05 5.13 -15.74
C LEU A 146 2.95 4.07 -15.52
N ALA A 147 3.13 3.21 -14.52
CA ALA A 147 2.19 2.13 -14.22
C ALA A 147 0.84 2.66 -13.70
N ALA A 148 0.84 3.74 -12.93
CA ALA A 148 -0.37 4.43 -12.48
C ALA A 148 -1.06 5.17 -13.64
N GLY A 149 -0.30 5.92 -14.44
CA GLY A 149 -0.81 6.67 -15.59
C GLY A 149 -1.48 5.74 -16.60
N ILE A 150 -0.81 4.66 -17.02
CA ILE A 150 -1.40 3.69 -17.96
C ILE A 150 -2.66 3.01 -17.38
N ALA A 151 -2.72 2.77 -16.06
CA ALA A 151 -3.91 2.22 -15.41
C ALA A 151 -5.10 3.20 -15.38
N LEU A 152 -4.86 4.51 -15.35
CA LEU A 152 -5.91 5.53 -15.52
C LEU A 152 -6.52 5.45 -16.92
N TYR A 153 -5.68 5.28 -17.95
CA TYR A 153 -6.12 5.14 -19.34
C TYR A 153 -6.42 3.70 -19.77
N ARG A 154 -6.71 2.80 -18.82
CA ARG A 154 -6.98 1.37 -19.09
C ARG A 154 -8.08 1.07 -20.11
N LYS A 155 -9.02 2.02 -20.32
CA LYS A 155 -10.07 1.91 -21.35
C LYS A 155 -9.51 2.04 -22.77
N LYS A 156 -8.42 2.80 -22.95
CA LYS A 156 -7.78 3.07 -24.25
C LYS A 156 -6.65 2.07 -24.54
N TYR A 157 -5.92 1.63 -23.52
CA TYR A 157 -4.75 0.77 -23.71
C TYR A 157 -5.05 -0.69 -23.36
N ARG A 158 -5.23 -1.54 -24.39
CA ARG A 158 -5.56 -2.98 -24.23
C ARG A 158 -4.56 -3.75 -23.37
N ASN A 159 -3.27 -3.39 -23.44
CA ASN A 159 -2.18 -4.05 -22.72
C ASN A 159 -1.82 -3.38 -21.37
N TRP A 160 -2.68 -2.51 -20.81
CA TRP A 160 -2.37 -1.75 -19.59
C TRP A 160 -1.88 -2.62 -18.42
N LYS A 161 -2.40 -3.84 -18.29
CA LYS A 161 -1.99 -4.79 -17.23
C LYS A 161 -0.50 -5.16 -17.33
N LYS A 162 0.06 -5.29 -18.55
CA LYS A 162 1.48 -5.61 -18.76
C LYS A 162 2.37 -4.51 -18.18
N VAL A 163 2.04 -3.25 -18.46
CA VAL A 163 2.74 -2.09 -17.91
C VAL A 163 2.49 -1.96 -16.40
N HIS A 164 1.28 -2.26 -15.94
CA HIS A 164 0.96 -2.20 -14.52
C HIS A 164 1.77 -3.20 -13.66
N TYR A 165 2.25 -4.30 -14.25
CA TYR A 165 3.19 -5.21 -13.57
C TYR A 165 4.56 -4.57 -13.26
N LEU A 166 4.92 -3.42 -13.86
CA LEU A 166 6.13 -2.70 -13.50
C LEU A 166 6.12 -2.20 -12.05
N ASN A 167 4.94 -2.10 -11.42
CA ASN A 167 4.83 -1.79 -9.98
C ASN A 167 5.58 -2.80 -9.10
N TYR A 168 5.67 -4.07 -9.51
CA TYR A 168 6.44 -5.08 -8.76
C TYR A 168 7.93 -4.77 -8.80
N LEU A 169 8.47 -4.45 -9.98
CA LEU A 169 9.87 -4.04 -10.13
C LEU A 169 10.16 -2.73 -9.40
N ALA A 170 9.28 -1.73 -9.54
CA ALA A 170 9.40 -0.44 -8.84
C ALA A 170 9.43 -0.63 -7.32
N PHE A 171 8.58 -1.51 -6.78
CA PHE A 171 8.56 -1.83 -5.36
C PHE A 171 9.87 -2.46 -4.89
N LEU A 172 10.46 -3.38 -5.66
CA LEU A 172 11.74 -3.99 -5.32
C LEU A 172 12.89 -2.98 -5.36
N LEU A 173 12.89 -2.06 -6.33
CA LEU A 173 13.88 -0.97 -6.38
C LEU A 173 13.76 -0.02 -5.18
N VAL A 174 12.54 0.34 -4.77
CA VAL A 174 12.34 1.13 -3.53
C VAL A 174 12.75 0.34 -2.29
N SER A 175 12.52 -0.97 -2.27
CA SER A 175 12.94 -1.82 -1.15
C SER A 175 14.47 -1.85 -1.02
N ALA A 176 15.20 -2.00 -2.12
CA ALA A 176 16.66 -1.91 -2.15
C ALA A 176 17.15 -0.52 -1.70
N HIS A 177 16.57 0.54 -2.27
CA HIS A 177 16.84 1.92 -1.88
C HIS A 177 16.64 2.17 -0.38
N ALA A 178 15.51 1.72 0.18
CA ALA A 178 15.21 1.85 1.59
C ALA A 178 16.21 1.09 2.46
N LEU A 179 16.54 -0.16 2.12
CA LEU A 179 17.48 -0.99 2.87
C LEU A 179 18.93 -0.50 2.82
N MET A 180 19.34 0.16 1.73
CA MET A 180 20.71 0.63 1.53
C MET A 180 20.95 2.02 2.14
N ILE A 181 20.03 2.96 1.93
CA ILE A 181 20.27 4.37 2.31
C ILE A 181 19.17 4.99 3.20
N GLY A 182 18.08 4.28 3.45
CA GLY A 182 16.98 4.78 4.27
C GLY A 182 17.37 4.96 5.73
N SER A 183 17.30 6.19 6.25
CA SER A 183 17.67 6.50 7.64
C SER A 183 16.83 5.75 8.68
N ASP A 184 15.54 5.57 8.41
CA ASP A 184 14.61 4.85 9.27
C ASP A 184 14.85 3.33 9.22
N PHE A 185 15.37 2.84 8.10
CA PHE A 185 15.74 1.44 7.87
C PHE A 185 17.14 1.10 8.37
N LYS A 186 17.80 1.98 9.13
CA LYS A 186 18.98 1.59 9.93
C LYS A 186 18.61 0.77 11.17
N GLN A 187 17.34 0.82 11.61
CA GLN A 187 16.85 0.02 12.72
C GLN A 187 16.51 -1.40 12.24
N ASP A 188 16.95 -2.43 12.98
CA ASP A 188 16.77 -3.83 12.57
C ASP A 188 15.32 -4.20 12.34
N ILE A 189 14.41 -3.72 13.20
CA ILE A 189 12.98 -3.99 13.05
C ILE A 189 12.43 -3.46 11.72
N MET A 190 12.86 -2.26 11.29
CA MET A 190 12.42 -1.68 10.02
C MET A 190 13.02 -2.42 8.82
N ARG A 191 14.26 -2.92 8.94
CA ARG A 191 14.90 -3.77 7.91
C ARG A 191 14.15 -5.08 7.74
N ILE A 192 13.83 -5.75 8.85
CA ILE A 192 13.07 -6.99 8.84
C ILE A 192 11.71 -6.77 8.18
N ILE A 193 10.99 -5.71 8.55
CA ILE A 193 9.71 -5.35 7.94
C ILE A 193 9.86 -5.14 6.42
N ALA A 194 10.86 -4.37 5.98
CA ALA A 194 11.13 -4.15 4.54
C ALA A 194 11.41 -5.45 3.78
N ILE A 195 12.25 -6.34 4.35
CA ILE A 195 12.57 -7.63 3.75
C ILE A 195 11.33 -8.50 3.62
N ILE A 196 10.52 -8.60 4.68
CA ILE A 196 9.26 -9.36 4.65
C ILE A 196 8.33 -8.82 3.56
N MET A 197 8.19 -7.49 3.44
CA MET A 197 7.38 -6.88 2.39
C MET A 197 7.91 -7.20 0.99
N ALA A 198 9.23 -7.07 0.77
CA ALA A 198 9.88 -7.38 -0.51
C ALA A 198 9.71 -8.85 -0.92
N VAL A 199 9.93 -9.78 0.02
CA VAL A 199 9.72 -11.22 -0.19
C VAL A 199 8.26 -11.51 -0.50
N THR A 200 7.33 -10.91 0.23
CA THR A 200 5.89 -11.09 0.01
C THR A 200 5.48 -10.60 -1.38
N VAL A 201 5.92 -9.42 -1.80
CA VAL A 201 5.62 -8.88 -3.14
C VAL A 201 6.23 -9.74 -4.24
N THR A 202 7.43 -10.27 -4.03
CA THR A 202 8.08 -11.21 -4.96
C THR A 202 7.28 -12.51 -5.08
N GLY A 203 6.85 -13.10 -3.96
CA GLY A 203 6.01 -14.29 -3.96
C GLY A 203 4.68 -14.09 -4.70
N ILE A 204 4.02 -12.93 -4.49
CA ILE A 204 2.80 -12.56 -5.21
C ILE A 204 3.05 -12.44 -6.72
N PHE A 205 4.16 -11.82 -7.12
CA PHE A 205 4.52 -11.70 -8.53
C PHE A 205 4.69 -13.08 -9.18
N ILE A 206 5.49 -13.96 -8.56
CA ILE A 206 5.74 -15.32 -9.05
C ILE A 206 4.42 -16.10 -9.16
N HIS A 207 3.58 -16.07 -8.11
CA HIS A 207 2.28 -16.74 -8.11
C HIS A 207 1.40 -16.28 -9.27
N LYS A 208 1.29 -14.96 -9.51
CA LYS A 208 0.52 -14.40 -10.63
C LYS A 208 1.07 -14.82 -11.99
N ARG A 209 2.39 -14.90 -12.15
CA ARG A 209 3.02 -15.28 -13.43
C ARG A 209 2.82 -16.75 -13.76
N ILE A 210 2.99 -17.63 -12.78
CA ILE A 210 2.79 -19.08 -12.95
C ILE A 210 1.31 -19.42 -13.15
N GLY A 211 0.41 -18.76 -12.41
CA GLY A 211 -1.04 -18.98 -12.52
C GLY A 211 -1.64 -18.57 -13.87
N VAL A 212 -1.07 -17.58 -14.56
CA VAL A 212 -1.47 -17.19 -15.92
C VAL A 212 -1.03 -18.24 -16.95
N GLY A 213 0.12 -18.89 -16.77
CA GLY A 213 0.63 -19.93 -17.66
C GLY A 213 -0.28 -21.18 -17.72
N LYS A 214 -0.92 -21.54 -16.60
CA LYS A 214 -1.85 -22.69 -16.54
C LYS A 214 -3.18 -22.49 -17.27
N LYS A 215 -3.58 -21.24 -17.58
CA LYS A 215 -4.85 -20.95 -18.28
C LYS A 215 -4.74 -20.94 -19.81
N ILE A 216 -3.54 -21.03 -20.37
CA ILE A 216 -3.31 -21.01 -21.83
C ILE A 216 -3.29 -22.44 -22.41
N TYR A 217 -3.19 -23.46 -21.56
CA TYR A 217 -3.20 -24.88 -21.93
C TYR A 217 -4.45 -25.65 -21.47
N LYS A 218 -5.58 -24.94 -21.30
CA LYS A 218 -6.89 -25.54 -21.06
C LYS A 218 -7.92 -24.93 -21.99
#